data_AF-A0A412RJT0-F1
#
_entry.id   AF-A0A412RJT0-F1
#
_cell.length_a   1.000
_cell.length_b   1.000
_cell.length_c   1.000
_cell.angle_alpha   90.00
_cell.angle_beta   90.00
_cell.angle_gamma   90.00
#
_symmetry.space_group_name_H-M   'P 1'
#
loop_
_entity.id
_entity.type
_entity.pdbx_description
1 polymer ?
#
loop_
_entity_poly.entity_id
_entity_poly.type
_entity_poly.pdbx_seq_one_letter_code
_entity_poly.pdbx_strand_id
1 'polypeptide(L)'
;MKKLLKIIPALVFAACCFMFAAKCLKAGGFTGAIADFPTAIHRAVKGQMQTTTDYLNGEQTEYDESVFTGEYHYYYEKLSDDDKLIYRQIYAMMQKRMDGISLNTTDTDNVSRIQQFVLLDNPQFFYIEKSQYTVRNSIIFSPVYNMSESDIDNAISTISGYVSACMAGIDEGASDYDKSVHFYEYVIEHAEYEENSPHNQDMYSAVLGRTVCQGYAMMFKYLCDRAGISSLIVTGTTSDANHAWNMVYLDGAWCAVDCTYGDGDYLGKGISYSWFGVPLDVVKLTRTLDNEDMLPQEASVEDDYYYRNGLYFTSYDLKVLQGMTTSSNYITFKFSDRETYDTACHSLFEKGDYKYLIPTARGGTITYMQEPNSLAVFIHIELGC
;
A
#
# COMPACT_ATOMS: atom_id res chain seq x y z
N MET A 1 -15.77 -44.70 30.70
CA MET A 1 -17.23 -44.51 30.60
C MET A 1 -17.75 -43.13 31.06
N LYS A 2 -17.02 -42.32 31.87
CA LYS A 2 -17.47 -40.96 32.26
C LYS A 2 -17.27 -39.85 31.19
N LYS A 3 -16.56 -40.11 30.08
CA LYS A 3 -16.40 -39.15 28.96
C LYS A 3 -17.56 -39.17 27.94
N LEU A 4 -18.32 -40.27 27.83
CA LEU A 4 -19.44 -40.36 26.88
C LEU A 4 -20.70 -39.60 27.34
N LEU A 5 -20.91 -39.39 28.64
CA LEU A 5 -22.12 -38.73 29.15
C LEU A 5 -22.15 -37.21 28.94
N LYS A 6 -21.00 -36.57 28.62
CA LYS A 6 -20.93 -35.12 28.34
C LYS A 6 -21.14 -34.74 26.87
N ILE A 7 -21.12 -35.73 25.97
CA ILE A 7 -21.23 -35.51 24.51
C ILE A 7 -22.71 -35.42 24.08
N ILE A 8 -23.60 -36.11 24.80
CA ILE A 8 -25.02 -36.21 24.45
C ILE A 8 -25.76 -34.85 24.57
N PRO A 9 -25.58 -34.03 25.62
CA PRO A 9 -26.26 -32.73 25.71
C PRO A 9 -25.81 -31.73 24.64
N ALA A 10 -24.54 -31.75 24.23
CA ALA A 10 -23.97 -30.84 23.24
C ALA A 10 -24.43 -31.18 21.81
N LEU A 11 -24.54 -32.47 21.48
CA LEU A 11 -25.10 -32.91 20.20
C LEU A 11 -26.61 -32.62 20.11
N VAL A 12 -27.34 -32.73 21.22
CA VAL A 12 -28.76 -32.34 21.29
C VAL A 12 -28.92 -30.83 21.13
N PHE A 13 -28.03 -30.01 21.71
CA PHE A 13 -28.05 -28.56 21.54
C PHE A 13 -27.74 -28.14 20.10
N ALA A 14 -26.72 -28.73 19.47
CA ALA A 14 -26.41 -28.49 18.07
C ALA A 14 -27.56 -28.90 17.13
N ALA A 15 -28.18 -30.06 17.36
CA ALA A 15 -29.34 -30.52 16.58
C ALA A 15 -30.57 -29.60 16.76
N CYS A 16 -30.81 -29.07 17.96
CA CYS A 16 -31.86 -28.08 18.23
C CYS A 16 -31.61 -26.75 17.51
N CYS A 17 -30.35 -26.27 17.46
CA CYS A 17 -29.98 -25.06 16.73
C CYS A 17 -30.15 -25.22 15.21
N PHE A 18 -29.81 -26.39 14.66
CA PHE A 18 -30.05 -26.72 13.24
C PHE A 18 -31.55 -26.79 12.91
N MET A 19 -32.37 -27.38 13.79
CA MET A 19 -33.82 -27.42 13.59
C MET A 19 -34.49 -26.05 13.72
N PHE A 20 -33.95 -25.15 14.55
CA PHE A 20 -34.44 -23.78 14.69
C PHE A 20 -34.10 -22.94 13.45
N ALA A 21 -32.86 -23.02 12.96
CA ALA A 21 -32.42 -22.34 11.73
C ALA A 21 -33.21 -22.80 10.49
N ALA A 22 -33.47 -24.12 10.37
CA ALA A 22 -34.27 -24.67 9.27
C ALA A 22 -35.75 -24.26 9.33
N LYS A 23 -36.29 -23.97 10.52
CA LYS A 23 -37.65 -23.40 10.70
C LYS A 23 -37.70 -21.91 10.35
N CYS A 24 -36.66 -21.15 10.68
CA CYS A 24 -36.57 -19.73 10.34
C CYS A 24 -36.41 -19.52 8.82
N LEU A 25 -35.67 -20.37 8.11
CA LEU A 25 -35.52 -20.30 6.65
C LEU A 25 -36.83 -20.57 5.89
N LYS A 26 -37.76 -21.35 6.45
CA LYS A 26 -39.06 -21.65 5.82
C LYS A 26 -40.14 -20.58 6.07
N ALA A 27 -39.88 -19.59 6.93
CA ALA A 27 -40.85 -18.58 7.34
C ALA A 27 -40.70 -17.21 6.65
N GLY A 28 -39.77 -17.07 5.70
CA GLY A 28 -39.76 -15.94 4.75
C GLY A 28 -39.59 -14.54 5.35
N GLY A 29 -38.79 -14.38 6.41
CA GLY A 29 -38.55 -13.07 7.03
C GLY A 29 -37.07 -12.82 7.33
N PHE A 30 -36.62 -11.61 6.95
CA PHE A 30 -35.32 -10.96 7.21
C PHE A 30 -34.19 -11.14 6.17
N THR A 31 -34.16 -10.21 5.22
CA THR A 31 -32.96 -9.67 4.59
C THR A 31 -32.21 -8.80 5.61
N GLY A 32 -31.01 -9.22 6.03
CA GLY A 32 -30.13 -8.44 6.91
C GLY A 32 -29.64 -9.19 8.14
N ALA A 33 -29.01 -10.36 7.95
CA ALA A 33 -28.17 -11.04 8.95
C ALA A 33 -27.42 -12.24 8.32
N ILE A 34 -26.61 -12.02 7.27
CA ILE A 34 -25.76 -13.09 6.68
C ILE A 34 -24.29 -12.61 6.55
N ALA A 35 -23.84 -11.71 7.43
CA ALA A 35 -22.42 -11.31 7.49
C ALA A 35 -21.63 -12.02 8.61
N ASP A 36 -22.28 -12.72 9.55
CA ASP A 36 -21.61 -13.16 10.79
C ASP A 36 -21.62 -14.68 11.05
N PHE A 37 -22.08 -15.48 10.10
CA PHE A 37 -22.21 -16.93 10.29
C PHE A 37 -20.87 -17.71 10.14
N PRO A 38 -19.93 -17.34 9.26
CA PRO A 38 -18.61 -17.97 9.21
C PRO A 38 -17.80 -17.74 10.49
N THR A 39 -17.92 -16.54 11.09
CA THR A 39 -17.20 -16.09 12.28
C THR A 39 -17.59 -16.87 13.54
N ALA A 40 -18.88 -17.22 13.68
CA ALA A 40 -19.41 -17.93 14.84
C ALA A 40 -19.04 -19.43 14.84
N ILE A 41 -19.01 -20.07 13.67
CA ILE A 41 -18.58 -21.47 13.53
C ILE A 41 -17.05 -21.55 13.67
N HIS A 42 -16.30 -20.58 13.13
CA HIS A 42 -14.85 -20.49 13.32
C HIS A 42 -14.46 -20.32 14.80
N ARG A 43 -15.19 -19.48 15.57
CA ARG A 43 -15.01 -19.36 17.03
C ARG A 43 -15.35 -20.64 17.80
N ALA A 44 -16.40 -21.36 17.40
CA ALA A 44 -16.80 -22.60 18.06
C ALA A 44 -15.84 -23.77 17.81
N VAL A 45 -15.16 -23.78 16.65
CA VAL A 45 -14.14 -24.79 16.31
C VAL A 45 -12.76 -24.44 16.93
N LYS A 46 -12.42 -23.15 17.07
CA LYS A 46 -11.17 -22.69 17.72
C LYS A 46 -11.09 -22.95 19.22
N GLY A 47 -12.21 -23.10 19.93
CA GLY A 47 -12.23 -23.33 21.38
C GLY A 47 -11.64 -24.67 21.87
N GLN A 48 -11.06 -25.49 20.99
CA GLN A 48 -10.44 -26.77 21.34
C GLN A 48 -9.05 -27.03 20.73
N MET A 49 -8.39 -26.04 20.12
CA MET A 49 -7.01 -26.21 19.64
C MET A 49 -5.99 -25.88 20.75
N GLN A 50 -5.05 -26.81 20.92
CA GLN A 50 -4.04 -26.85 21.98
C GLN A 50 -3.17 -25.60 22.03
N THR A 51 -2.89 -25.13 23.25
CA THR A 51 -1.76 -24.28 23.60
C THR A 51 -0.45 -24.91 23.08
N THR A 52 0.09 -24.43 21.96
CA THR A 52 1.45 -24.77 21.54
C THR A 52 2.42 -24.10 22.50
N THR A 53 3.17 -24.90 23.26
CA THR A 53 4.02 -24.46 24.38
C THR A 53 5.47 -24.66 23.98
N ASP A 54 6.26 -23.59 23.83
CA ASP A 54 7.72 -23.68 23.70
C ASP A 54 8.40 -22.56 24.50
N TYR A 55 9.54 -22.91 25.11
CA TYR A 55 10.20 -22.16 26.18
C TYR A 55 11.34 -21.28 25.65
N LEU A 56 11.31 -19.99 25.99
CA LEU A 56 12.49 -19.11 25.95
C LEU A 56 13.06 -19.01 27.37
N ASN A 57 14.31 -19.42 27.56
CA ASN A 57 15.03 -19.30 28.85
C ASN A 57 14.33 -19.91 30.09
N GLY A 58 13.38 -20.84 29.90
CA GLY A 58 12.61 -21.43 30.99
C GLY A 58 11.36 -20.62 31.40
N GLU A 59 11.05 -19.52 30.72
CA GLU A 59 9.81 -18.77 30.88
C GLU A 59 8.84 -19.04 29.72
N GLN A 60 7.55 -19.09 30.07
CA GLN A 60 6.44 -19.38 29.17
C GLN A 60 6.14 -18.12 28.33
N THR A 61 6.48 -18.11 27.04
CA THR A 61 6.00 -17.03 26.15
C THR A 61 4.59 -17.36 25.69
N GLU A 62 3.60 -16.90 26.44
CA GLU A 62 2.19 -16.98 26.03
C GLU A 62 1.93 -16.04 24.85
N TYR A 63 1.56 -16.62 23.71
CA TYR A 63 1.01 -15.90 22.57
C TYR A 63 -0.50 -15.69 22.77
N ASP A 64 -0.92 -14.43 22.71
CA ASP A 64 -2.31 -14.03 22.88
C ASP A 64 -2.92 -13.70 21.51
N GLU A 65 -3.82 -14.55 21.02
CA GLU A 65 -4.52 -14.36 19.74
C GLU A 65 -5.34 -13.07 19.69
N SER A 66 -5.72 -12.49 20.83
CA SER A 66 -6.52 -11.26 20.87
C SER A 66 -5.76 -10.00 20.47
N VAL A 67 -4.42 -10.08 20.36
CA VAL A 67 -3.54 -8.97 19.96
C VAL A 67 -3.64 -8.69 18.46
N PHE A 68 -3.95 -9.71 17.65
CA PHE A 68 -4.14 -9.55 16.21
C PHE A 68 -5.54 -8.97 15.96
N THR A 69 -5.60 -7.68 15.68
CA THR A 69 -6.85 -6.96 15.39
C THR A 69 -7.40 -7.37 14.03
N GLY A 70 -8.72 -7.34 13.85
CA GLY A 70 -9.37 -7.65 12.56
C GLY A 70 -9.19 -6.56 11.49
N GLU A 71 -8.05 -5.88 11.50
CA GLU A 71 -7.65 -4.94 10.45
C GLU A 71 -7.28 -5.73 9.18
N TYR A 72 -7.34 -5.07 8.03
CA TYR A 72 -7.08 -5.70 6.74
C TYR A 72 -5.58 -5.97 6.56
N HIS A 73 -5.19 -7.25 6.53
CA HIS A 73 -3.83 -7.71 6.29
C HIS A 73 -3.80 -8.60 5.03
N TYR A 74 -3.42 -8.01 3.90
CA TYR A 74 -3.55 -8.67 2.61
C TYR A 74 -2.60 -9.84 2.45
N TYR A 75 -1.32 -9.66 2.78
CA TYR A 75 -0.34 -10.73 2.65
C TYR A 75 -0.66 -11.86 3.61
N TYR A 76 -1.06 -11.54 4.85
CA TYR A 76 -1.56 -12.51 5.81
C TYR A 76 -2.65 -13.41 5.21
N GLU A 77 -3.65 -12.86 4.53
CA GLU A 77 -4.77 -13.66 4.01
C GLU A 77 -4.38 -14.66 2.92
N LYS A 78 -3.25 -14.44 2.24
CA LYS A 78 -2.71 -15.34 1.21
C LYS A 78 -1.86 -16.48 1.78
N LEU A 79 -1.52 -16.44 3.06
CA LEU A 79 -0.68 -17.44 3.71
C LEU A 79 -1.43 -18.73 4.02
N SER A 80 -0.68 -19.84 4.11
CA SER A 80 -1.18 -21.12 4.63
C SER A 80 -1.56 -21.01 6.11
N ASP A 81 -2.35 -21.94 6.66
CA ASP A 81 -2.73 -21.89 8.08
C ASP A 81 -1.52 -21.95 9.03
N ASP A 82 -0.49 -22.72 8.65
CA ASP A 82 0.77 -22.82 9.40
C ASP A 82 1.57 -21.51 9.33
N ASP A 83 1.66 -20.90 8.16
CA ASP A 83 2.36 -19.61 7.98
C ASP A 83 1.60 -18.46 8.66
N LYS A 84 0.27 -18.49 8.65
CA LYS A 84 -0.58 -17.57 9.41
C LYS A 84 -0.30 -17.64 10.91
N LEU A 85 0.06 -18.80 11.47
CA LEU A 85 0.46 -18.92 12.87
C LEU A 85 1.78 -18.17 13.13
N ILE A 86 2.79 -18.40 12.30
CA ILE A 86 4.10 -17.73 12.41
C ILE A 86 3.93 -16.22 12.26
N TYR A 87 3.12 -15.78 11.29
CA TYR A 87 2.81 -14.36 11.06
C TYR A 87 2.27 -13.72 12.34
N ARG A 88 1.25 -14.31 12.97
CA ARG A 88 0.64 -13.72 14.16
C ARG A 88 1.59 -13.74 15.37
N GLN A 89 2.45 -14.74 15.49
CA GLN A 89 3.48 -14.79 16.52
C GLN A 89 4.47 -13.62 16.37
N ILE A 90 4.96 -13.37 15.15
CA ILE A 90 5.86 -12.25 14.84
C ILE A 90 5.13 -10.91 15.07
N TYR A 91 3.92 -10.76 14.56
CA TYR A 91 3.09 -9.56 14.76
C TYR A 91 2.91 -9.23 16.25
N ALA A 92 2.45 -10.20 17.06
CA ALA A 92 2.17 -9.97 18.48
C ALA A 92 3.44 -9.60 19.25
N MET A 93 4.56 -10.21 18.88
CA MET A 93 5.87 -9.92 19.45
C MET A 93 6.33 -8.48 19.11
N MET A 94 6.18 -8.04 17.86
CA MET A 94 6.49 -6.65 17.44
C MET A 94 5.57 -5.62 18.09
N GLN A 95 4.27 -5.94 18.20
CA GLN A 95 3.25 -5.10 18.84
C GLN A 95 3.51 -4.93 20.34
N LYS A 96 3.93 -6.00 21.03
CA LYS A 96 4.29 -5.98 22.46
C LYS A 96 5.73 -5.54 22.72
N ARG A 97 6.50 -5.23 21.67
CA ARG A 97 7.92 -4.83 21.73
C ARG A 97 8.78 -5.83 22.55
N MET A 98 8.59 -7.13 22.33
CA MET A 98 9.31 -8.18 23.06
C MET A 98 10.71 -8.43 22.48
N ASP A 99 11.66 -8.82 23.33
CA ASP A 99 13.04 -9.15 22.90
C ASP A 99 13.16 -10.42 22.03
N GLY A 100 12.13 -11.28 22.05
CA GLY A 100 12.04 -12.42 21.15
C GLY A 100 10.92 -13.41 21.45
N ILE A 101 10.71 -14.33 20.51
CA ILE A 101 9.71 -15.39 20.58
C ILE A 101 10.23 -16.70 19.96
N SER A 102 9.89 -17.84 20.54
CA SER A 102 10.13 -19.15 19.90
C SER A 102 9.04 -19.43 18.87
N LEU A 103 9.43 -19.68 17.64
CA LEU A 103 8.54 -20.03 16.53
C LEU A 103 8.49 -21.55 16.36
N ASN A 104 7.31 -22.08 16.02
CA ASN A 104 7.10 -23.51 15.82
C ASN A 104 7.59 -23.97 14.43
N THR A 105 8.84 -23.64 14.09
CA THR A 105 9.49 -23.99 12.83
C THR A 105 11.01 -23.91 12.97
N THR A 106 11.72 -24.61 12.06
CA THR A 106 13.17 -24.51 11.88
C THR A 106 13.56 -23.93 10.52
N ASP A 107 12.59 -23.54 9.70
CA ASP A 107 12.80 -22.97 8.37
C ASP A 107 13.01 -21.46 8.45
N THR A 108 14.27 -21.02 8.37
CA THR A 108 14.64 -19.61 8.47
C THR A 108 14.23 -18.78 7.26
N ASP A 109 14.15 -19.41 6.08
CA ASP A 109 13.79 -18.71 4.84
C ASP A 109 12.29 -18.39 4.86
N ASN A 110 11.48 -19.35 5.30
CA ASN A 110 10.05 -19.12 5.50
C ASN A 110 9.79 -18.05 6.57
N VAL A 111 10.51 -18.10 7.70
CA VAL A 111 10.38 -17.06 8.75
C VAL A 111 10.75 -15.68 8.22
N SER A 112 11.84 -15.56 7.45
CA SER A 112 12.26 -14.28 6.86
C SER A 112 11.22 -13.73 5.88
N ARG A 113 10.63 -14.60 5.05
CA ARG A 113 9.54 -14.23 4.14
C ARG A 113 8.29 -13.78 4.89
N ILE A 114 7.88 -14.51 5.93
CA ILE A 114 6.70 -14.17 6.73
C ILE A 114 6.93 -12.86 7.50
N GLN A 115 8.13 -12.63 8.04
CA GLN A 115 8.48 -11.34 8.64
C GLN A 115 8.34 -10.19 7.63
N GLN A 116 8.83 -10.36 6.40
CA GLN A 116 8.66 -9.35 5.36
C GLN A 116 7.17 -9.03 5.15
N PHE A 117 6.30 -10.04 5.07
CA PHE A 117 4.86 -9.83 4.96
C PHE A 117 4.25 -9.12 6.16
N VAL A 118 4.70 -9.42 7.39
CA VAL A 118 4.28 -8.66 8.58
C VAL A 118 4.62 -7.20 8.41
N LEU A 119 5.85 -6.85 7.99
CA LEU A 119 6.28 -5.46 7.85
C LEU A 119 5.57 -4.74 6.68
N LEU A 120 5.31 -5.43 5.56
CA LEU A 120 4.59 -4.86 4.41
C LEU A 120 3.11 -4.59 4.72
N ASP A 121 2.46 -5.44 5.51
CA ASP A 121 1.10 -5.22 5.98
C ASP A 121 1.03 -4.15 7.09
N ASN A 122 2.11 -3.94 7.85
CA ASN A 122 2.10 -3.18 9.12
C ASN A 122 3.19 -2.11 9.19
N PRO A 123 3.06 -0.99 8.45
CA PRO A 123 4.06 0.08 8.49
C PRO A 123 4.23 0.71 9.88
N GLN A 124 3.27 0.54 10.80
CA GLN A 124 3.38 0.99 12.19
C GLN A 124 4.54 0.36 12.98
N PHE A 125 5.13 -0.73 12.48
CA PHE A 125 6.36 -1.32 13.04
C PHE A 125 7.64 -0.66 12.50
N PHE A 126 7.58 0.64 12.18
CA PHE A 126 8.69 1.45 11.65
C PHE A 126 9.97 1.40 12.49
N TYR A 127 9.87 1.03 13.76
CA TYR A 127 10.99 0.96 14.70
C TYR A 127 11.80 -0.36 14.64
N ILE A 128 11.50 -1.25 13.68
CA ILE A 128 12.21 -2.53 13.49
C ILE A 128 13.28 -2.35 12.40
N GLU A 129 14.56 -2.36 12.78
CA GLU A 129 15.69 -2.22 11.84
C GLU A 129 15.95 -3.50 11.04
N LYS A 130 15.99 -4.62 11.76
CA LYS A 130 16.30 -5.95 11.25
C LYS A 130 15.83 -7.01 12.24
N SER A 131 16.07 -8.27 11.94
CA SER A 131 15.79 -9.36 12.87
C SER A 131 16.92 -10.36 12.89
N GLN A 132 17.03 -11.07 14.01
CA GLN A 132 18.02 -12.09 14.28
C GLN A 132 17.31 -13.41 14.56
N TYR A 133 17.95 -14.49 14.13
CA TYR A 133 17.44 -15.84 14.31
C TYR A 133 18.48 -16.69 15.04
N THR A 134 18.08 -17.33 16.14
CA THR A 134 18.87 -18.39 16.75
C THR A 134 18.18 -19.73 16.47
N VAL A 135 18.83 -20.57 15.65
CA VAL A 135 18.31 -21.90 15.31
C VAL A 135 18.76 -22.92 16.36
N ARG A 136 17.79 -23.60 16.98
CA ARG A 136 18.00 -24.76 17.87
C ARG A 136 17.07 -25.90 17.43
N ASN A 137 16.27 -26.45 18.35
CA ASN A 137 15.15 -27.34 18.02
C ASN A 137 13.94 -26.55 17.47
N SER A 138 13.94 -25.22 17.66
CA SER A 138 13.03 -24.23 17.12
C SER A 138 13.82 -22.98 16.72
N ILE A 139 13.22 -22.07 15.96
CA ILE A 139 13.77 -20.73 15.71
C ILE A 139 13.36 -19.80 16.84
N ILE A 140 14.34 -19.17 17.48
CA ILE A 140 14.13 -17.98 18.30
C ILE A 140 14.24 -16.77 17.39
N PHE A 141 13.14 -16.07 17.19
CA PHE A 141 13.07 -14.81 16.47
C PHE A 141 13.29 -13.66 17.45
N SER A 142 14.20 -12.73 17.12
CA SER A 142 14.44 -11.51 17.91
C SER A 142 14.52 -10.29 16.99
N PRO A 143 13.63 -9.28 17.14
CA PRO A 143 13.75 -8.03 16.42
C PRO A 143 14.92 -7.20 16.95
N VAL A 144 15.47 -6.34 16.10
CA VAL A 144 16.41 -5.30 16.50
C VAL A 144 15.72 -3.96 16.35
N TYR A 145 15.56 -3.25 17.46
CA TYR A 145 14.96 -1.92 17.50
C TYR A 145 15.99 -0.84 17.15
N ASN A 146 15.63 0.09 16.26
CA ASN A 146 16.48 1.24 15.92
C ASN A 146 16.35 2.41 16.91
N MET A 147 15.41 2.33 17.87
CA MET A 147 15.01 3.41 18.76
C MET A 147 14.76 2.89 20.18
N SER A 148 14.91 3.77 21.18
CA SER A 148 14.50 3.46 22.56
C SER A 148 12.98 3.45 22.70
N GLU A 149 12.43 2.77 23.71
CA GLU A 149 10.96 2.75 23.94
C GLU A 149 10.36 4.16 24.04
N SER A 150 11.02 5.07 24.75
CA SER A 150 10.57 6.46 24.87
C SER A 150 10.61 7.20 23.53
N ASP A 151 11.60 6.94 22.68
CA ASP A 151 11.69 7.56 21.35
C ASP A 151 10.63 7.01 20.41
N ILE A 152 10.29 5.72 20.52
CA ILE A 152 9.19 5.11 19.79
C ILE A 152 7.87 5.79 20.16
N ASP A 153 7.59 5.98 21.46
CA ASP A 153 6.34 6.63 21.90
C ASP A 153 6.26 8.09 21.43
N ASN A 154 7.38 8.82 21.45
CA ASN A 154 7.45 10.17 20.90
C ASN A 154 7.22 10.18 19.38
N ALA A 155 7.81 9.25 18.63
CA ALA A 155 7.61 9.12 17.20
C ALA A 155 6.15 8.78 16.85
N ILE A 156 5.52 7.86 17.60
CA ILE A 156 4.08 7.54 17.45
C ILE A 156 3.23 8.79 17.68
N SER A 157 3.54 9.61 18.69
CA SER A 157 2.82 10.87 18.93
C SER A 157 2.97 11.85 17.76
N THR A 158 4.18 11.97 17.20
CA THR A 158 4.46 12.85 16.05
C THR A 158 3.73 12.38 14.80
N ILE A 159 3.80 11.08 14.50
CA ILE A 159 3.05 10.44 13.41
C ILE A 159 1.54 10.67 13.59
N SER A 160 1.01 10.49 14.79
CA SER A 160 -0.42 10.72 15.05
C SER A 160 -0.82 12.16 14.78
N GLY A 161 0.04 13.14 15.09
CA GLY A 161 -0.18 14.55 14.75
C GLY A 161 -0.20 14.78 13.24
N TYR A 162 0.77 14.22 12.52
CA TYR A 162 0.86 14.27 11.06
C TYR A 162 -0.39 13.67 10.38
N VAL A 163 -0.78 12.46 10.78
CA VAL A 163 -1.99 11.79 10.27
C VAL A 163 -3.23 12.63 10.56
N SER A 164 -3.37 13.18 11.77
CA SER A 164 -4.53 14.00 12.12
C SER A 164 -4.61 15.27 11.27
N ALA A 165 -3.47 15.92 10.99
CA ALA A 165 -3.41 17.10 10.13
C ALA A 165 -3.76 16.76 8.67
N CYS A 166 -3.22 15.65 8.15
CA CYS A 166 -3.58 15.14 6.83
C CYS A 166 -5.09 14.87 6.71
N MET A 167 -5.64 14.10 7.65
CA MET A 167 -7.05 13.69 7.65
C MET A 167 -8.02 14.87 7.78
N ALA A 168 -7.62 15.95 8.45
CA ALA A 168 -8.42 17.17 8.57
C ALA A 168 -8.61 17.91 7.24
N GLY A 169 -7.78 17.64 6.22
CA GLY A 169 -7.90 18.21 4.88
C GLY A 169 -8.85 17.46 3.95
N ILE A 170 -9.43 16.34 4.40
CA ILE A 170 -10.32 15.51 3.58
C ILE A 170 -11.78 15.99 3.74
N ASP A 171 -12.45 16.19 2.61
CA ASP A 171 -13.87 16.51 2.59
C ASP A 171 -14.75 15.33 3.07
N GLU A 172 -15.81 15.65 3.82
CA GLU A 172 -16.80 14.66 4.23
C GLU A 172 -17.49 14.05 2.99
N GLY A 173 -17.31 12.74 2.80
CA GLY A 173 -17.86 12.02 1.65
C GLY A 173 -16.95 11.96 0.41
N ALA A 174 -15.70 12.40 0.52
CA ALA A 174 -14.70 12.19 -0.53
C ALA A 174 -14.62 10.71 -0.94
N SER A 175 -14.44 10.47 -2.24
CA SER A 175 -14.22 9.11 -2.77
C SER A 175 -12.88 8.56 -2.28
N ASP A 176 -12.67 7.25 -2.39
CA ASP A 176 -11.37 6.67 -2.05
C ASP A 176 -10.29 7.17 -3.01
N TYR A 177 -10.65 7.43 -4.27
CA TYR A 177 -9.81 8.12 -5.24
C TYR A 177 -9.35 9.50 -4.75
N ASP A 178 -10.29 10.38 -4.38
CA ASP A 178 -9.98 11.75 -3.98
C ASP A 178 -9.15 11.79 -2.69
N LYS A 179 -9.46 10.90 -1.72
CA LYS A 179 -8.64 10.74 -0.52
C LYS A 179 -7.22 10.31 -0.86
N SER A 180 -7.05 9.35 -1.77
CA SER A 180 -5.73 8.88 -2.19
C SER A 180 -4.94 9.97 -2.93
N VAL A 181 -5.58 10.81 -3.74
CA VAL A 181 -4.92 11.99 -4.35
C VAL A 181 -4.45 12.95 -3.26
N HIS A 182 -5.32 13.26 -2.28
CA HIS A 182 -4.94 14.11 -1.15
C HIS A 182 -3.77 13.53 -0.34
N PHE A 183 -3.77 12.22 -0.07
CA PHE A 183 -2.65 11.56 0.64
C PHE A 183 -1.36 11.58 -0.17
N TYR A 184 -1.45 11.40 -1.48
CA TYR A 184 -0.31 11.44 -2.39
C TYR A 184 0.36 12.82 -2.35
N GLU A 185 -0.43 13.87 -2.55
CA GLU A 185 0.04 15.26 -2.49
C GLU A 185 0.60 15.59 -1.11
N TYR A 186 -0.14 15.25 -0.04
CA TYR A 186 0.27 15.55 1.32
C TYR A 186 1.61 14.92 1.68
N VAL A 187 1.86 13.67 1.30
CA VAL A 187 3.14 13.01 1.59
C VAL A 187 4.28 13.66 0.79
N ILE A 188 4.07 13.95 -0.50
CA ILE A 188 5.08 14.59 -1.36
C ILE A 188 5.40 16.02 -0.89
N GLU A 189 4.41 16.79 -0.45
CA GLU A 189 4.63 18.17 0.00
C GLU A 189 5.33 18.28 1.36
N HIS A 190 5.33 17.21 2.16
CA HIS A 190 5.90 17.21 3.52
C HIS A 190 7.20 16.43 3.64
N ALA A 191 7.67 15.80 2.57
CA ALA A 191 8.93 15.08 2.55
C ALA A 191 9.73 15.39 1.28
N GLU A 192 11.04 15.22 1.38
CA GLU A 192 11.96 15.31 0.25
C GLU A 192 12.72 13.98 0.12
N TYR A 193 12.93 13.54 -1.13
CA TYR A 193 13.76 12.38 -1.40
C TYR A 193 15.24 12.65 -1.06
N GLU A 194 15.78 11.96 -0.03
CA GLU A 194 17.16 12.11 0.42
C GLU A 194 17.78 10.78 0.88
N GLU A 195 18.65 10.22 0.04
CA GLU A 195 19.31 8.93 0.27
C GLU A 195 20.39 8.99 1.36
N ASN A 196 20.98 10.16 1.63
CA ASN A 196 22.07 10.31 2.59
C ASN A 196 21.60 10.72 3.99
N SER A 197 20.29 10.83 4.22
CA SER A 197 19.75 11.09 5.55
C SER A 197 20.06 9.88 6.46
N PRO A 198 20.54 10.10 7.70
CA PRO A 198 20.83 9.00 8.65
C PRO A 198 19.62 8.12 8.96
N HIS A 199 18.40 8.64 8.75
CA HIS A 199 17.13 7.97 8.96
C HIS A 199 16.21 8.30 7.77
N ASN A 200 15.99 7.32 6.88
CA ASN A 200 15.21 7.52 5.65
C ASN A 200 14.40 6.31 5.15
N GLN A 201 14.42 5.17 5.84
CA GLN A 201 13.87 3.90 5.35
C GLN A 201 12.51 3.52 5.97
N ASP A 202 11.79 4.44 6.61
CA ASP A 202 10.51 4.11 7.26
C ASP A 202 9.47 5.25 7.24
N MET A 203 8.24 4.98 7.68
CA MET A 203 7.20 6.02 7.66
C MET A 203 7.50 7.21 8.58
N TYR A 204 8.30 7.02 9.64
CA TYR A 204 8.64 8.14 10.52
C TYR A 204 9.62 9.09 9.83
N SER A 205 10.53 8.60 8.99
CA SER A 205 11.41 9.48 8.21
C SER A 205 10.65 10.37 7.22
N ALA A 206 9.54 9.89 6.65
CA ALA A 206 8.65 10.73 5.84
C ALA A 206 8.03 11.88 6.67
N VAL A 207 7.65 11.61 7.92
CA VAL A 207 7.14 12.63 8.85
C VAL A 207 8.23 13.63 9.29
N LEU A 208 9.49 13.18 9.35
CA LEU A 208 10.64 14.05 9.62
C LEU A 208 11.07 14.88 8.40
N GLY A 209 10.49 14.61 7.23
CA GLY A 209 10.65 15.38 6.00
C GLY A 209 11.80 14.96 5.08
N ARG A 210 12.53 13.89 5.40
CA ARG A 210 13.62 13.37 4.55
C ARG A 210 13.59 11.87 4.50
N THR A 211 13.27 11.32 3.35
CA THR A 211 12.98 9.89 3.21
C THR A 211 13.42 9.34 1.86
N VAL A 212 13.36 8.03 1.68
CA VAL A 212 13.44 7.38 0.37
C VAL A 212 12.15 6.63 0.04
N CYS A 213 12.16 5.87 -1.05
CA CYS A 213 11.00 5.14 -1.59
C CYS A 213 10.25 4.31 -0.57
N GLN A 214 10.97 3.64 0.34
CA GLN A 214 10.34 2.84 1.37
C GLN A 214 9.53 3.69 2.37
N GLY A 215 10.07 4.82 2.85
CA GLY A 215 9.34 5.65 3.80
C GLY A 215 8.14 6.37 3.15
N TYR A 216 8.26 6.77 1.89
CA TYR A 216 7.13 7.25 1.07
C TYR A 216 6.01 6.20 1.01
N ALA A 217 6.34 4.98 0.59
CA ALA A 217 5.36 3.91 0.43
C ALA A 217 4.71 3.50 1.76
N MET A 218 5.48 3.47 2.85
CA MET A 218 4.97 3.15 4.18
C MET A 218 4.02 4.23 4.71
N MET A 219 4.37 5.51 4.58
CA MET A 219 3.52 6.61 5.05
C MET A 219 2.22 6.70 4.25
N PHE A 220 2.30 6.58 2.93
CA PHE A 220 1.11 6.57 2.08
C PHE A 220 0.17 5.40 2.40
N LYS A 221 0.72 4.17 2.54
CA LYS A 221 -0.07 3.00 2.99
C LYS A 221 -0.72 3.28 4.36
N TYR A 222 0.04 3.81 5.31
CA TYR A 222 -0.48 4.06 6.66
C TYR A 222 -1.65 5.06 6.61
N LEU A 223 -1.59 6.13 5.81
CA LEU A 223 -2.74 7.03 5.60
C LEU A 223 -3.94 6.31 5.00
N CYS A 224 -3.74 5.48 3.97
CA CYS A 224 -4.81 4.69 3.36
C CYS A 224 -5.48 3.76 4.39
N ASP A 225 -4.69 3.02 5.16
CA ASP A 225 -5.19 2.10 6.20
C ASP A 225 -6.02 2.86 7.24
N ARG A 226 -5.57 4.05 7.66
CA ARG A 226 -6.31 4.93 8.60
C ARG A 226 -7.61 5.49 8.01
N ALA A 227 -7.73 5.57 6.69
CA ALA A 227 -8.94 5.98 5.98
C ALA A 227 -9.84 4.80 5.57
N GLY A 228 -9.43 3.55 5.84
CA GLY A 228 -10.15 2.34 5.44
C GLY A 228 -10.00 1.99 3.95
N ILE A 229 -8.99 2.56 3.27
CA ILE A 229 -8.68 2.29 1.85
C ILE A 229 -7.69 1.14 1.79
N SER A 230 -7.99 0.11 1.01
CA SER A 230 -7.08 -1.03 0.87
C SER A 230 -5.82 -0.62 0.10
N SER A 231 -4.66 -0.71 0.76
CA SER A 231 -3.36 -0.40 0.16
C SER A 231 -2.29 -1.43 0.56
N LEU A 232 -1.40 -1.73 -0.38
CA LEU A 232 -0.26 -2.63 -0.23
C LEU A 232 1.02 -1.84 -0.46
N ILE A 233 2.09 -2.17 0.26
CA ILE A 233 3.45 -1.79 -0.14
C ILE A 233 3.98 -2.90 -1.05
N VAL A 234 4.42 -2.53 -2.25
CA VAL A 234 5.05 -3.43 -3.20
C VAL A 234 6.53 -3.09 -3.31
N THR A 235 7.37 -4.11 -3.31
CA THR A 235 8.81 -3.98 -3.57
C THR A 235 9.17 -4.60 -4.90
N GLY A 236 10.30 -4.18 -5.45
CA GLY A 236 10.86 -4.75 -6.66
C GLY A 236 12.06 -3.94 -7.12
N THR A 237 12.30 -3.89 -8.43
CA THR A 237 13.42 -3.11 -8.99
C THR A 237 12.96 -2.22 -10.14
N THR A 238 13.52 -1.03 -10.22
CA THR A 238 13.49 -0.16 -11.41
C THR A 238 14.75 -0.41 -12.24
N SER A 239 15.01 0.41 -13.27
CA SER A 239 16.26 0.35 -14.04
C SER A 239 17.52 0.58 -13.19
N ASP A 240 17.39 1.32 -12.08
CA ASP A 240 18.52 1.92 -11.40
C ASP A 240 18.74 1.36 -9.98
N ALA A 241 17.68 0.89 -9.31
CA ALA A 241 17.76 0.42 -7.92
C ALA A 241 16.59 -0.47 -7.53
N ASN A 242 16.70 -1.06 -6.33
CA ASN A 242 15.54 -1.56 -5.62
C ASN A 242 14.58 -0.40 -5.34
N HIS A 243 13.28 -0.66 -5.43
CA HIS A 243 12.26 0.37 -5.28
C HIS A 243 11.05 -0.16 -4.51
N ALA A 244 10.35 0.76 -3.86
CA ALA A 244 9.10 0.48 -3.16
C ALA A 244 8.03 1.52 -3.58
N TRP A 245 6.83 1.04 -3.83
CA TRP A 245 5.66 1.86 -4.18
C TRP A 245 4.41 1.20 -3.59
N ASN A 246 3.23 1.75 -3.89
CA ASN A 246 1.96 1.21 -3.40
C ASN A 246 1.11 0.61 -4.52
N MET A 247 0.37 -0.43 -4.19
CA MET A 247 -0.88 -0.74 -4.89
C MET A 247 -2.06 -0.30 -4.01
N VAL A 248 -3.08 0.28 -4.61
CA VAL A 248 -4.22 0.86 -3.93
C VAL A 248 -5.48 0.44 -4.64
N TYR A 249 -6.51 0.06 -3.89
CA TYR A 249 -7.82 -0.22 -4.44
C TYR A 249 -8.60 1.08 -4.58
N LEU A 250 -8.73 1.57 -5.82
CA LEU A 250 -9.42 2.81 -6.16
C LEU A 250 -10.69 2.45 -6.94
N ASP A 251 -11.85 2.90 -6.45
CA ASP A 251 -13.15 2.83 -7.13
C ASP A 251 -13.50 1.51 -7.87
N GLY A 252 -12.97 0.37 -7.41
CA GLY A 252 -13.27 -0.96 -7.96
C GLY A 252 -12.08 -1.72 -8.56
N ALA A 253 -10.92 -1.10 -8.75
CA ALA A 253 -9.74 -1.72 -9.33
C ALA A 253 -8.46 -1.48 -8.52
N TRP A 254 -7.47 -2.37 -8.64
CA TRP A 254 -6.16 -2.19 -8.03
C TRP A 254 -5.23 -1.46 -8.98
N CYS A 255 -4.70 -0.33 -8.52
CA CYS A 255 -3.82 0.53 -9.30
C CYS A 255 -2.54 0.85 -8.54
N ALA A 256 -1.47 1.15 -9.25
CA ALA A 256 -0.22 1.56 -8.63
C ALA A 256 -0.20 3.06 -8.35
N VAL A 257 0.37 3.40 -7.20
CA VAL A 257 0.66 4.77 -6.77
C VAL A 257 2.11 4.83 -6.30
N ASP A 258 2.91 5.72 -6.86
CA ASP A 258 4.33 5.89 -6.51
C ASP A 258 4.61 7.35 -6.11
N CYS A 259 4.66 7.62 -4.80
CA CYS A 259 4.90 8.97 -4.28
C CYS A 259 6.33 9.43 -4.61
N THR A 260 7.30 8.52 -4.68
CA THR A 260 8.69 8.87 -4.98
C THR A 260 8.87 9.35 -6.40
N TYR A 261 8.20 8.71 -7.36
CA TYR A 261 8.22 9.18 -8.75
C TYR A 261 7.18 10.28 -9.01
N GLY A 262 6.46 10.73 -7.97
CA GLY A 262 5.68 11.95 -7.95
C GLY A 262 6.44 13.15 -7.42
N ASP A 263 7.35 12.91 -6.48
CA ASP A 263 8.25 13.89 -5.88
C ASP A 263 9.42 14.21 -6.82
N GLY A 264 9.35 15.35 -7.51
CA GLY A 264 10.40 15.77 -8.43
C GLY A 264 10.17 17.15 -9.03
N ASP A 265 11.22 17.71 -9.64
CA ASP A 265 11.13 18.99 -10.36
C ASP A 265 10.64 18.77 -11.80
N TYR A 266 9.33 18.89 -11.99
CA TYR A 266 8.67 18.75 -13.29
C TYR A 266 8.46 20.10 -13.95
N LEU A 267 9.56 20.79 -14.25
CA LEU A 267 9.60 22.13 -14.86
C LEU A 267 9.07 23.24 -13.93
N GLY A 268 9.47 23.23 -12.67
CA GLY A 268 9.03 24.18 -11.64
C GLY A 268 7.72 23.79 -10.96
N LYS A 269 7.26 22.55 -11.16
CA LYS A 269 6.16 21.93 -10.40
C LYS A 269 6.73 20.80 -9.56
N GLY A 270 6.34 20.75 -8.29
CA GLY A 270 6.86 19.78 -7.32
C GLY A 270 6.15 18.43 -7.30
N ILE A 271 5.05 18.26 -8.05
CA ILE A 271 4.26 17.03 -8.05
C ILE A 271 3.97 16.60 -9.49
N SER A 272 4.32 15.35 -9.81
CA SER A 272 3.87 14.64 -11.01
C SER A 272 2.82 13.61 -10.63
N TYR A 273 1.80 13.46 -11.47
CA TYR A 273 0.79 12.40 -11.31
C TYR A 273 1.01 11.24 -12.29
N SER A 274 2.16 11.21 -12.98
CA SER A 274 2.55 10.17 -13.95
C SER A 274 2.41 8.74 -13.43
N TRP A 275 2.58 8.60 -12.11
CA TRP A 275 2.54 7.33 -11.39
C TRP A 275 1.41 7.26 -10.37
N PHE A 276 0.32 8.01 -10.58
CA PHE A 276 -0.89 7.92 -9.76
C PHE A 276 -2.00 7.17 -10.50
N GLY A 277 -2.47 6.07 -9.92
CA GLY A 277 -3.56 5.26 -10.46
C GLY A 277 -3.17 4.43 -11.68
N VAL A 278 -1.88 4.06 -11.80
CA VAL A 278 -1.35 3.42 -13.00
C VAL A 278 -1.68 1.91 -13.03
N PRO A 279 -2.17 1.37 -14.14
CA PRO A 279 -2.39 -0.07 -14.28
C PRO A 279 -1.11 -0.91 -14.12
N LEU A 280 -1.25 -2.10 -13.52
CA LEU A 280 -0.12 -2.96 -13.19
C LEU A 280 0.69 -3.43 -14.41
N ASP A 281 0.04 -3.62 -15.56
CA ASP A 281 0.69 -3.96 -16.82
C ASP A 281 1.61 -2.85 -17.33
N VAL A 282 1.21 -1.58 -17.15
CA VAL A 282 2.06 -0.41 -17.45
C VAL A 282 3.24 -0.33 -16.49
N VAL A 283 3.03 -0.59 -15.19
CA VAL A 283 4.12 -0.65 -14.19
C VAL A 283 5.17 -1.68 -14.60
N LYS A 284 4.73 -2.87 -15.03
CA LYS A 284 5.60 -3.98 -15.47
C LYS A 284 6.46 -3.68 -16.71
N LEU A 285 6.17 -2.61 -17.47
CA LEU A 285 7.04 -2.18 -18.57
C LEU A 285 8.39 -1.65 -18.08
N THR A 286 8.46 -1.20 -16.83
CA THR A 286 9.61 -0.44 -16.29
C THR A 286 10.13 -0.98 -14.97
N ARG A 287 9.40 -1.91 -14.33
CA ARG A 287 9.71 -2.44 -13.01
C ARG A 287 9.52 -3.95 -12.95
N THR A 288 10.35 -4.60 -12.14
CA THR A 288 10.08 -5.98 -11.67
C THR A 288 9.32 -5.92 -10.35
N LEU A 289 8.59 -6.99 -10.00
CA LEU A 289 7.78 -7.05 -8.78
C LEU A 289 8.20 -8.26 -7.95
N ASP A 290 8.54 -8.01 -6.68
CA ASP A 290 8.73 -9.07 -5.72
C ASP A 290 7.37 -9.65 -5.31
N ASN A 291 7.32 -10.97 -5.08
CA ASN A 291 6.10 -11.68 -4.68
C ASN A 291 4.91 -11.40 -5.63
N GLU A 292 5.16 -11.28 -6.94
CA GLU A 292 4.14 -10.96 -7.94
C GLU A 292 2.93 -11.92 -7.90
N ASP A 293 3.16 -13.20 -7.54
CA ASP A 293 2.13 -14.22 -7.36
C ASP A 293 1.13 -13.90 -6.22
N MET A 294 1.52 -13.04 -5.29
CA MET A 294 0.68 -12.56 -4.20
C MET A 294 -0.13 -11.32 -4.58
N LEU A 295 0.32 -10.54 -5.57
CA LEU A 295 -0.26 -9.23 -5.88
C LEU A 295 -1.59 -9.32 -6.64
N PRO A 296 -2.50 -8.37 -6.42
CA PRO A 296 -3.74 -8.30 -7.20
C PRO A 296 -3.43 -8.02 -8.67
N GLN A 297 -4.21 -8.59 -9.58
CA GLN A 297 -3.97 -8.51 -11.04
C GLN A 297 -5.01 -7.64 -11.78
N GLU A 298 -6.04 -7.17 -11.08
CA GLU A 298 -7.11 -6.37 -11.67
C GLU A 298 -6.70 -4.90 -11.69
N ALA A 299 -6.60 -4.30 -12.87
CA ALA A 299 -6.32 -2.88 -13.02
C ALA A 299 -7.23 -2.25 -14.07
N SER A 300 -7.59 -0.99 -13.87
CA SER A 300 -8.36 -0.19 -14.82
C SER A 300 -7.59 1.08 -15.13
N VAL A 301 -7.60 1.48 -16.41
CA VAL A 301 -7.09 2.80 -16.81
C VAL A 301 -8.00 3.93 -16.31
N GLU A 302 -9.24 3.62 -15.92
CA GLU A 302 -10.21 4.62 -15.46
C GLU A 302 -9.80 5.36 -14.18
N ASP A 303 -8.87 4.78 -13.41
CA ASP A 303 -8.30 5.39 -12.22
C ASP A 303 -6.95 6.06 -12.48
N ASP A 304 -6.41 5.99 -13.69
CA ASP A 304 -5.23 6.77 -14.05
C ASP A 304 -5.55 8.27 -13.93
N TYR A 305 -4.69 9.04 -13.26
CA TYR A 305 -4.92 10.46 -13.05
C TYR A 305 -5.17 11.22 -14.36
N TYR A 306 -4.42 10.91 -15.41
CA TYR A 306 -4.59 11.58 -16.69
C TYR A 306 -5.89 11.16 -17.36
N TYR A 307 -6.34 9.91 -17.17
CA TYR A 307 -7.61 9.46 -17.72
C TYR A 307 -8.77 10.21 -17.08
N ARG A 308 -8.82 10.25 -15.74
CA ARG A 308 -9.90 10.96 -15.02
C ARG A 308 -9.96 12.44 -15.33
N ASN A 309 -8.82 13.06 -15.57
CA ASN A 309 -8.73 14.49 -15.86
C ASN A 309 -8.83 14.83 -17.36
N GLY A 310 -9.08 13.84 -18.24
CA GLY A 310 -9.20 14.07 -19.68
C GLY A 310 -7.88 14.48 -20.37
N LEU A 311 -6.76 14.08 -19.77
CA LEU A 311 -5.37 14.34 -20.21
C LEU A 311 -4.69 13.08 -20.76
N TYR A 312 -5.45 12.00 -20.96
CA TYR A 312 -4.99 10.71 -21.49
C TYR A 312 -5.38 10.57 -22.96
N PHE A 313 -4.38 10.49 -23.85
CA PHE A 313 -4.58 10.53 -25.29
C PHE A 313 -4.26 9.21 -25.98
N THR A 314 -5.19 8.75 -26.81
CA THR A 314 -5.03 7.55 -27.65
C THR A 314 -4.51 7.87 -29.07
N SER A 315 -4.22 9.14 -29.35
CA SER A 315 -3.64 9.60 -30.62
C SER A 315 -3.02 10.99 -30.44
N TYR A 316 -2.09 11.33 -31.33
CA TYR A 316 -1.52 12.67 -31.39
C TYR A 316 -2.38 13.61 -32.22
N ASP A 317 -2.84 14.71 -31.63
CA ASP A 317 -3.47 15.84 -32.34
C ASP A 317 -2.94 17.17 -31.81
N LEU A 318 -2.15 17.86 -32.64
CA LEU A 318 -1.57 19.16 -32.31
C LEU A 318 -2.64 20.20 -31.94
N LYS A 319 -3.83 20.17 -32.55
CA LYS A 319 -4.89 21.16 -32.25
C LYS A 319 -5.45 20.98 -30.85
N VAL A 320 -5.53 19.75 -30.37
CA VAL A 320 -5.95 19.47 -28.99
C VAL A 320 -4.95 20.08 -28.02
N LEU A 321 -3.65 19.84 -28.25
CA LEU A 321 -2.59 20.42 -27.41
C LEU A 321 -2.56 21.95 -27.45
N GLN A 322 -2.77 22.56 -28.63
CA GLN A 322 -2.94 24.02 -28.74
C GLN A 322 -4.12 24.54 -27.93
N GLY A 323 -5.23 23.78 -27.88
CA GLY A 323 -6.38 24.12 -27.03
C GLY A 323 -6.01 24.15 -25.55
N MET A 324 -5.24 23.18 -25.07
CA MET A 324 -4.80 23.11 -23.67
C MET A 324 -3.93 24.32 -23.29
N THR A 325 -3.02 24.73 -24.17
CA THR A 325 -2.12 25.87 -23.92
C THR A 325 -2.80 27.23 -23.93
N THR A 326 -4.08 27.31 -24.36
CA THR A 326 -4.89 28.52 -24.17
C THR A 326 -5.38 28.69 -22.74
N SER A 327 -5.49 27.59 -21.98
CA SER A 327 -6.05 27.58 -20.63
C SER A 327 -4.98 27.58 -19.54
N SER A 328 -3.80 27.03 -19.83
CA SER A 328 -2.68 26.98 -18.91
C SER A 328 -1.35 27.11 -19.65
N ASN A 329 -0.38 27.78 -19.03
CA ASN A 329 1.00 27.82 -19.50
C ASN A 329 1.79 26.55 -19.14
N TYR A 330 1.26 25.74 -18.21
CA TYR A 330 1.81 24.45 -17.86
C TYR A 330 0.80 23.37 -18.20
N ILE A 331 1.15 22.48 -19.12
CA ILE A 331 0.31 21.35 -19.49
C ILE A 331 1.10 20.06 -19.31
N THR A 332 0.41 19.04 -18.81
CA THR A 332 0.90 17.68 -18.74
C THR A 332 -0.15 16.75 -19.32
N PHE A 333 0.29 15.72 -20.02
CA PHE A 333 -0.59 14.72 -20.64
C PHE A 333 0.14 13.40 -20.80
N LYS A 334 -0.64 12.32 -20.89
CA LYS A 334 -0.16 10.94 -20.98
C LYS A 334 -0.72 10.27 -22.23
N PHE A 335 0.04 9.36 -22.83
CA PHE A 335 -0.41 8.58 -23.99
C PHE A 335 -0.75 7.14 -23.62
N SER A 336 -1.65 6.54 -24.41
CA SER A 336 -2.17 5.20 -24.15
C SER A 336 -1.16 4.08 -24.24
N ASP A 337 -0.15 4.27 -25.09
CA ASP A 337 0.82 3.24 -25.41
C ASP A 337 2.10 3.86 -25.97
N ARG A 338 3.13 3.02 -26.07
CA ARG A 338 4.46 3.41 -26.52
C ARG A 338 4.48 3.93 -27.95
N GLU A 339 3.69 3.35 -28.85
CA GLU A 339 3.67 3.72 -30.27
C GLU A 339 3.10 5.13 -30.45
N THR A 340 2.01 5.43 -29.75
CA THR A 340 1.36 6.74 -29.74
C THR A 340 2.27 7.78 -29.11
N TYR A 341 2.88 7.45 -27.96
CA TYR A 341 3.87 8.31 -27.30
C TYR A 341 5.03 8.68 -28.23
N ASP A 342 5.66 7.69 -28.86
CA ASP A 342 6.80 7.91 -29.76
C ASP A 342 6.42 8.75 -30.98
N THR A 343 5.24 8.49 -31.56
CA THR A 343 4.70 9.26 -32.68
C THR A 343 4.49 10.73 -32.30
N ALA A 344 3.93 10.97 -31.12
CA ALA A 344 3.71 12.30 -30.59
C ALA A 344 5.04 13.02 -30.31
N CYS A 345 5.97 12.38 -29.61
CA CYS A 345 7.29 12.95 -29.28
C CYS A 345 8.11 13.28 -30.53
N HIS A 346 8.11 12.40 -31.54
CA HIS A 346 8.77 12.66 -32.82
C HIS A 346 8.18 13.88 -33.52
N SER A 347 6.85 14.02 -33.54
CA SER A 347 6.18 15.16 -34.18
C SER A 347 6.37 16.45 -33.39
N LEU A 348 6.13 16.43 -32.08
CA LEU A 348 6.30 17.57 -31.18
C LEU A 348 7.72 18.09 -31.23
N PHE A 349 8.70 17.24 -30.93
CA PHE A 349 10.05 17.69 -30.58
C PHE A 349 11.04 17.60 -31.73
N GLU A 350 11.01 16.53 -32.54
CA GLU A 350 11.96 16.37 -33.65
C GLU A 350 11.54 17.15 -34.90
N LYS A 351 10.24 17.12 -35.26
CA LYS A 351 9.70 17.94 -36.36
C LYS A 351 9.44 19.39 -35.94
N GLY A 352 9.37 19.66 -34.63
CA GLY A 352 9.26 21.00 -34.07
C GLY A 352 7.83 21.55 -34.03
N ASP A 353 6.82 20.68 -33.97
CA ASP A 353 5.42 21.10 -33.82
C ASP A 353 5.18 21.87 -32.51
N TYR A 354 6.01 21.67 -31.48
CA TYR A 354 5.93 22.44 -30.22
C TYR A 354 5.91 23.95 -30.47
N LYS A 355 6.53 24.45 -31.55
CA LYS A 355 6.57 25.87 -31.90
C LYS A 355 5.18 26.47 -32.15
N TYR A 356 4.22 25.63 -32.52
CA TYR A 356 2.84 26.04 -32.74
C TYR A 356 2.00 26.05 -31.47
N LEU A 357 2.55 25.62 -30.33
CA LEU A 357 1.89 25.67 -29.03
C LEU A 357 1.97 27.07 -28.38
N ILE A 358 2.94 27.90 -28.80
CA ILE A 358 3.05 29.29 -28.33
C ILE A 358 1.94 30.12 -28.98
N PRO A 359 1.09 30.81 -28.19
CA PRO A 359 0.16 31.79 -28.74
C PRO A 359 0.92 32.86 -29.53
N THR A 360 0.71 32.91 -30.84
CA THR A 360 1.50 33.70 -31.80
C THR A 360 1.55 35.21 -31.55
N ALA A 361 0.70 35.75 -30.68
CA ALA A 361 0.63 37.18 -30.37
C ALA A 361 1.70 37.69 -29.40
N ARG A 362 2.33 36.83 -28.58
CA ARG A 362 3.25 37.28 -27.50
C ARG A 362 4.70 36.82 -27.66
N GLY A 363 4.96 35.86 -28.56
CA GLY A 363 6.22 35.11 -28.52
C GLY A 363 6.39 34.38 -27.18
N GLY A 364 7.50 33.67 -27.01
CA GLY A 364 7.78 32.95 -25.79
C GLY A 364 8.83 31.88 -25.94
N THR A 365 9.17 31.25 -24.83
CA THR A 365 10.04 30.08 -24.75
C THR A 365 9.21 28.87 -24.31
N ILE A 366 9.56 27.70 -24.85
CA ILE A 366 8.98 26.43 -24.44
C ILE A 366 10.08 25.60 -23.81
N THR A 367 9.81 25.13 -22.60
CA THR A 367 10.57 24.09 -21.93
C THR A 367 9.68 22.85 -21.87
N TYR A 368 10.26 21.68 -22.11
CA TYR A 368 9.52 20.42 -22.08
C TYR A 368 10.33 19.33 -21.41
N MET A 369 9.62 18.34 -20.89
CA MET A 369 10.18 17.11 -20.33
C MET A 369 9.40 15.92 -20.88
N GLN A 370 10.15 14.87 -21.22
CA GLN A 370 9.63 13.60 -21.72
C GLN A 370 9.84 12.54 -20.63
N GLU A 371 8.78 11.83 -20.25
CA GLU A 371 8.87 10.69 -19.34
C GLU A 371 8.47 9.39 -20.08
N PRO A 372 9.40 8.75 -20.80
CA PRO A 372 9.08 7.57 -21.61
C PRO A 372 8.62 6.37 -20.80
N ASN A 373 8.96 6.32 -19.50
CA ASN A 373 8.59 5.23 -18.60
C ASN A 373 7.12 5.32 -18.14
N SER A 374 6.59 6.54 -17.99
CA SER A 374 5.18 6.78 -17.69
C SER A 374 4.37 7.09 -18.95
N LEU A 375 5.00 7.29 -20.11
CA LEU A 375 4.36 7.78 -21.33
C LEU A 375 3.77 9.19 -21.18
N ALA A 376 4.30 9.98 -20.23
CA ALA A 376 3.86 11.35 -19.97
C ALA A 376 4.78 12.39 -20.63
N VAL A 377 4.20 13.55 -20.94
CA VAL A 377 4.89 14.70 -21.50
C VAL A 377 4.47 15.95 -20.73
N PHE A 378 5.48 16.73 -20.33
CA PHE A 378 5.30 17.99 -19.62
C PHE A 378 5.77 19.13 -20.52
N ILE A 379 4.98 20.21 -20.58
CA ILE A 379 5.29 21.40 -21.36
C ILE A 379 5.01 22.63 -20.49
N HIS A 380 6.01 23.49 -20.37
CA HIS A 380 5.90 24.81 -19.77
C HIS A 380 6.19 25.89 -20.82
N ILE A 381 5.28 26.85 -20.93
CA ILE A 381 5.35 27.99 -21.85
C ILE A 381 5.57 29.26 -21.05
N GLU A 382 6.73 29.87 -21.22
CA GLU A 382 7.01 31.22 -20.72
C GLU A 382 6.69 32.23 -21.81
N LEU A 383 5.63 33.02 -21.62
CA LEU A 383 5.22 34.03 -22.59
C LEU A 383 6.17 35.23 -22.52
N GLY A 384 6.55 35.75 -23.69
CA GLY A 384 7.30 37.00 -23.77
C GLY A 384 6.48 38.18 -23.23
N CYS A 385 7.16 39.07 -22.50
CA CYS A 385 6.59 40.32 -21.98
C CYS A 385 6.15 41.28 -23.10
#